data_AF-A0A2G3AJM7-F1
#
_entry.id   AF-A0A2G3AJM7-F1
#
_cell.length_a   1.000
_cell.length_b   1.000
_cell.length_c   1.000
_cell.angle_alpha   90.00
_cell.angle_beta   90.00
_cell.angle_gamma   90.00
#
_symmetry.space_group_name_H-M   'P 1'
#
loop_
_entity.id
_entity.type
_entity.pdbx_description
1 polymer ?
#
loop_
_entity_poly.entity_id
_entity_poly.type
_entity_poly.pdbx_seq_one_letter_code
_entity_poly.pdbx_strand_id
1 'polypeptide(L)'
;MQVILVGHDTGGACVPYAMELHRSKVSKAVFIAAAMLKNGQSVLDMFSMQIASNDLCQHSQKFLYANGKNQPPTTIDYEKSLLKDVMFDQTTAKVLL
;
A
#
# COMPACT_ATOMS: atom_id res chain seq x y z
N MET A 1 -1.06 -27.88 -5.52
CA MET A 1 -1.88 -27.23 -4.47
C MET A 1 -2.02 -25.76 -4.83
N GLN A 2 -3.24 -25.21 -4.73
CA GLN A 2 -3.52 -23.80 -5.00
C GLN A 2 -3.90 -23.08 -3.70
N VAL A 3 -3.72 -21.76 -3.67
CA VAL A 3 -4.04 -20.90 -2.51
C VAL A 3 -4.97 -19.76 -2.91
N ILE A 4 -5.65 -19.21 -1.90
CA ILE A 4 -6.39 -17.96 -2.02
C ILE A 4 -5.48 -16.85 -1.50
N LEU A 5 -5.26 -15.82 -2.31
CA LEU A 5 -4.58 -14.61 -1.87
C LEU A 5 -5.61 -13.63 -1.33
N VAL A 6 -5.33 -13.05 -0.16
CA VAL A 6 -6.17 -12.02 0.45
C VAL A 6 -5.30 -10.79 0.70
N GLY A 7 -5.62 -9.70 0.02
CA GLY A 7 -5.03 -8.40 0.24
C GLY A 7 -5.91 -7.54 1.13
N HIS A 8 -5.32 -6.88 2.12
CA HIS A 8 -5.96 -5.89 2.96
C HIS A 8 -5.18 -4.57 2.87
N ASP A 9 -5.90 -3.45 2.82
CA ASP A 9 -5.31 -2.11 2.75
C ASP A 9 -4.22 -2.02 1.64
N THR A 10 -3.10 -1.37 1.90
CA THR A 10 -1.95 -1.26 0.99
C THR A 10 -1.37 -2.62 0.57
N GLY A 11 -1.56 -3.66 1.39
CA GLY A 11 -1.20 -5.04 1.06
C GLY A 11 -1.97 -5.62 -0.14
N GLY A 12 -3.07 -5.00 -0.57
CA GLY A 12 -3.72 -5.32 -1.84
C GLY A 12 -2.83 -5.13 -3.06
N ALA A 13 -1.92 -4.14 -3.02
CA ALA A 13 -1.18 -3.72 -4.22
C ALA A 13 -0.23 -4.80 -4.76
N CYS A 14 0.24 -5.71 -3.89
CA CYS A 14 1.15 -6.79 -4.29
C CYS A 14 0.41 -8.04 -4.81
N VAL A 15 -0.89 -8.17 -4.56
CA VAL A 15 -1.67 -9.36 -4.94
C VAL A 15 -1.70 -9.58 -6.46
N PRO A 16 -1.97 -8.58 -7.31
CA PRO A 16 -1.94 -8.76 -8.78
C PRO A 16 -0.58 -9.26 -9.29
N TYR A 17 0.52 -8.73 -8.73
CA TYR A 17 1.87 -9.16 -9.10
C TYR A 17 2.14 -10.62 -8.73
N ALA A 18 1.72 -11.05 -7.54
CA ALA A 18 1.80 -12.44 -7.13
C ALA A 18 0.95 -13.36 -8.03
N MET A 19 -0.22 -12.91 -8.48
CA MET A 19 -1.06 -13.65 -9.44
C MET A 19 -0.38 -13.82 -10.80
N GLU A 20 0.35 -12.81 -11.28
CA GLU A 20 1.09 -12.87 -12.54
C GLU A 20 2.25 -13.87 -12.47
N LEU A 21 3.06 -13.80 -11.40
CA LEU A 21 4.22 -14.68 -11.20
C LEU A 21 3.85 -16.13 -10.87
N HIS A 22 2.74 -16.34 -10.17
CA HIS A 22 2.36 -17.64 -9.62
C HIS A 22 0.97 -18.10 -10.06
N ARG A 23 0.60 -17.80 -11.30
CA ARG A 23 -0.73 -18.09 -11.87
C ARG A 23 -1.22 -19.52 -11.62
N SER A 24 -0.36 -20.53 -11.71
CA SER A 24 -0.75 -21.94 -11.48
C SER A 24 -1.00 -22.28 -10.01
N LYS A 25 -0.52 -21.45 -9.08
CA LYS A 25 -0.61 -21.65 -7.63
C LYS A 25 -1.73 -20.84 -6.97
N VAL A 26 -2.38 -19.91 -7.68
CA VAL A 26 -3.44 -19.06 -7.13
C VAL A 26 -4.79 -19.47 -7.69
N SER A 27 -5.72 -19.87 -6.83
CA SER A 27 -7.08 -20.25 -7.25
C SER A 27 -8.03 -19.05 -7.29
N LYS A 28 -7.85 -18.09 -6.36
CA LYS A 28 -8.65 -16.85 -6.24
C LYS A 28 -7.82 -15.74 -5.59
N ALA A 29 -8.23 -14.50 -5.82
CA ALA A 29 -7.74 -13.32 -5.11
C ALA A 29 -8.93 -12.54 -4.53
N VAL A 30 -8.79 -12.10 -3.29
CA VAL A 30 -9.78 -11.31 -2.55
C VAL A 30 -9.13 -10.02 -2.06
N PHE A 31 -9.78 -8.89 -2.30
CA PHE A 31 -9.31 -7.56 -1.90
C PHE A 31 -10.31 -6.99 -0.89
N ILE A 32 -9.87 -6.77 0.36
CA ILE A 32 -10.73 -6.32 1.46
C ILE A 32 -10.26 -4.95 1.90
N ALA A 33 -11.05 -3.90 1.63
CA ALA A 33 -10.67 -2.51 1.89
C ALA A 33 -9.23 -2.22 1.40
N ALA A 34 -8.88 -2.75 0.23
CA ALA A 34 -7.49 -2.88 -0.20
C ALA A 34 -7.18 -2.09 -1.47
N ALA A 35 -5.91 -1.74 -1.64
CA ALA A 35 -5.39 -1.11 -2.83
C ALA A 35 -5.37 -2.09 -4.01
N MET A 36 -6.40 -2.06 -4.86
CA MET A 36 -6.47 -2.87 -6.08
C MET A 36 -6.06 -2.03 -7.30
N LEU A 37 -4.87 -2.30 -7.84
CA LEU A 37 -4.37 -1.60 -9.03
C LEU A 37 -5.20 -1.95 -10.27
N LYS A 38 -5.55 -0.93 -11.04
CA LYS A 38 -6.07 -1.10 -12.40
C LYS A 38 -4.92 -1.30 -13.37
N ASN A 39 -5.23 -1.87 -14.53
CA ASN A 39 -4.23 -2.06 -15.57
C ASN A 39 -3.58 -0.72 -15.95
N GLY A 40 -2.25 -0.67 -15.93
CA GLY A 40 -1.46 0.53 -16.22
C GLY A 40 -1.44 1.59 -15.10
N GLN A 41 -2.07 1.36 -13.95
CA GLN A 41 -2.04 2.29 -12.82
C GLN A 41 -0.80 2.07 -11.94
N SER A 42 -0.13 3.15 -11.54
CA SER A 42 1.00 3.06 -10.61
C SER A 42 0.52 2.87 -9.18
N VAL A 43 1.29 2.11 -8.39
CA VAL A 43 1.11 2.01 -6.94
C VAL A 43 1.17 3.39 -6.29
N LEU A 44 2.09 4.24 -6.76
CA LEU A 44 2.30 5.59 -6.23
C LEU A 44 1.08 6.51 -6.47
N ASP A 45 0.33 6.30 -7.55
CA ASP A 45 -0.90 7.04 -7.83
C ASP A 45 -1.99 6.70 -6.81
N MET A 46 -2.10 5.42 -6.41
CA MET A 46 -3.04 4.99 -5.37
C MET A 46 -2.68 5.54 -3.99
N PHE A 47 -1.40 5.47 -3.61
CA PHE A 47 -0.94 6.04 -2.34
C PHE A 47 -1.26 7.54 -2.28
N SER A 48 -1.01 8.29 -3.35
CA SER A 48 -1.36 9.72 -3.43
C SER A 48 -2.85 9.98 -3.13
N MET A 49 -3.75 9.09 -3.56
CA MET A 49 -5.19 9.21 -3.32
C MET A 49 -5.64 8.74 -1.93
N GLN A 50 -5.16 7.59 -1.44
CA GLN A 50 -5.53 7.08 -0.10
C GLN A 50 -5.01 8.00 1.01
N ILE A 51 -3.81 8.57 0.84
CA ILE A 51 -3.18 9.46 1.82
C ILE A 51 -3.93 10.79 1.98
N ALA A 52 -4.55 11.30 0.92
CA ALA A 52 -5.36 12.52 0.97
C ALA A 52 -6.57 12.42 1.92
N SER A 53 -6.92 11.22 2.39
CA SER A 53 -8.02 11.00 3.33
C SER A 53 -7.62 10.94 4.81
N ASN A 54 -6.32 10.97 5.15
CA ASN A 54 -5.86 10.87 6.55
C ASN A 54 -4.75 11.89 6.86
N ASP A 55 -5.04 12.87 7.73
CA ASP A 55 -4.16 14.01 8.01
C ASP A 55 -2.75 13.60 8.47
N LEU A 56 -2.62 12.56 9.30
CA LEU A 56 -1.32 12.10 9.81
C LEU A 56 -0.42 11.49 8.71
N CYS A 57 -1.00 10.76 7.76
CA CYS A 57 -0.27 10.24 6.60
C CYS A 57 0.19 11.40 5.71
N GLN A 58 -0.68 12.38 5.48
CA GLN A 58 -0.36 13.54 4.65
C GLN A 58 0.81 14.37 5.19
N HIS A 59 0.92 14.54 6.51
CA HIS A 59 2.00 15.32 7.12
C HIS A 59 3.33 14.56 7.21
N SER A 60 3.29 13.24 7.23
CA SER A 60 4.48 12.39 7.39
C SER A 60 5.10 11.94 6.06
N GLN A 61 4.42 12.09 4.94
CA GLN A 61 4.85 11.58 3.63
C GLN A 61 5.16 12.70 2.63
N LYS A 62 6.33 12.61 1.98
CA LYS A 62 6.78 13.54 0.93
C LYS A 62 6.94 12.81 -0.40
N PHE A 63 6.16 13.21 -1.38
CA PHE A 63 6.30 12.72 -2.75
C PHE A 63 7.49 13.40 -3.45
N LEU A 64 8.33 12.58 -4.09
CA LEU A 64 9.47 13.02 -4.90
C LEU A 64 9.22 12.71 -6.38
N TYR A 65 9.63 13.64 -7.24
CA TYR A 65 9.32 13.64 -8.66
C TYR A 65 10.60 13.67 -9.50
N ALA A 66 11.34 12.55 -9.52
CA ALA A 66 12.63 12.49 -10.20
C ALA A 66 12.52 12.74 -11.73
N ASN A 67 11.36 12.42 -12.33
CA ASN A 67 11.08 12.61 -13.75
C ASN A 67 10.54 14.02 -14.09
N GLY A 68 10.47 14.93 -13.12
CA GLY A 68 9.96 16.29 -13.29
C GLY A 68 8.62 16.52 -12.56
N LYS A 69 8.39 17.76 -12.12
CA LYS A 69 7.27 18.12 -11.21
C LYS A 69 5.86 17.90 -11.79
N ASN A 70 5.73 17.81 -13.11
CA ASN A 70 4.45 17.58 -13.79
C ASN A 70 4.24 16.10 -14.17
N GLN A 71 5.16 15.22 -13.79
CA GLN A 71 5.05 13.77 -13.98
C GLN A 71 4.50 13.12 -12.70
N PRO A 72 4.04 11.86 -12.74
CA PRO A 72 3.68 11.12 -11.54
C PRO A 72 4.86 11.03 -10.55
N PRO A 73 4.59 10.93 -9.23
CA PRO A 73 5.66 10.76 -8.26
C PRO A 73 6.41 9.46 -8.50
N THR A 74 7.71 9.48 -8.26
CA THR A 74 8.60 8.32 -8.43
C THR A 74 8.94 7.67 -7.09
N THR A 75 8.78 8.39 -5.98
CA THR A 75 9.16 7.93 -4.65
C THR A 75 8.30 8.62 -3.58
N ILE A 76 8.05 7.91 -2.48
CA ILE A 76 7.52 8.49 -1.23
C ILE A 76 8.63 8.40 -0.20
N ASP A 77 8.98 9.55 0.37
CA ASP A 77 9.83 9.64 1.55
C ASP A 77 8.96 9.84 2.79
N TYR A 78 9.41 9.34 3.94
CA TYR A 78 8.67 9.44 5.20
C TYR A 78 9.49 10.21 6.23
N GLU A 79 8.84 11.11 6.97
CA GLU A 79 9.47 11.79 8.09
C GLU A 79 9.80 10.77 9.19
N LYS A 80 11.09 10.60 9.46
CA LYS A 80 11.58 9.54 10.35
C LYS A 80 11.02 9.62 11.77
N SER A 81 10.77 10.83 12.26
CA SER A 81 10.15 11.11 13.56
C SER A 81 8.74 10.52 13.68
N LEU A 82 7.99 10.50 12.57
CA LEU A 82 6.58 10.11 12.50
C LEU A 82 6.37 8.66 12.02
N LEU A 83 7.44 7.96 11.61
CA LEU A 83 7.35 6.58 11.11
C LEU A 83 6.64 5.64 12.08
N LYS A 84 6.87 5.80 13.39
CA LYS A 84 6.20 4.99 14.41
C LYS A 84 4.70 5.19 14.40
N ASP A 85 4.25 6.43 14.33
CA ASP A 85 2.84 6.76 14.39
C ASP A 85 2.10 6.34 13.12
N VAL A 86 2.81 6.23 12.00
CA VAL A 86 2.21 5.98 10.67
C VAL A 86 2.28 4.50 10.27
N MET A 87 3.38 3.79 10.59
CA MET A 87 3.64 2.46 10.04
C MET A 87 3.60 1.34 11.09
N PHE A 88 3.56 1.67 12.37
CA PHE A 88 3.53 0.67 13.43
C PHE A 88 2.11 0.49 13.94
N ASP A 89 1.80 -0.75 14.32
CA ASP A 89 0.53 -1.03 14.98
C ASP A 89 0.42 -0.21 16.26
N GLN A 90 -0.59 0.65 16.34
CA GLN A 90 -0.90 1.44 17.53
C GLN A 90 -1.79 0.68 18.50
N THR A 91 -2.20 -0.54 18.16
CA THR A 91 -2.97 -1.39 19.06
C THR A 91 -2.14 -1.66 20.31
N THR A 92 -2.73 -1.42 21.48
CA THR A 92 -2.08 -1.72 22.76
C THR A 92 -1.70 -3.20 22.78
N ALA A 93 -0.50 -3.52 23.29
CA ALA A 93 -0.07 -4.90 23.46
C ALA A 93 -1.18 -5.69 24.15
N LYS A 94 -1.51 -6.88 23.62
CA LYS A 94 -2.50 -7.77 24.25
C LYS A 94 -2.13 -7.92 25.72
N VAL A 95 -2.93 -7.33 26.60
CA VAL A 95 -2.86 -7.61 28.02
C VAL A 95 -3.31 -9.07 28.13
N LEU A 96 -2.36 -9.97 28.38
CA LEU A 96 -2.71 -11.32 28.80
C LEU A 96 -3.45 -11.18 30.14
N LEU A 97 -4.76 -11.40 30.12
CA LEU A 97 -5.55 -11.70 31.30
C LEU A 97 -5.61 -13.22 31.48
#